data_AF-A0A3M3AMN5-F1
#
_entry.id   AF-A0A3M3AMN5-F1
#
_cell.length_a   1.000
_cell.length_b   1.000
_cell.length_c   1.000
_cell.angle_alpha   90.00
_cell.angle_beta   90.00
_cell.angle_gamma   90.00
#
_symmetry.space_group_name_H-M   'P 1'
#
loop_
_entity.id
_entity.type
_entity.pdbx_description
1 polymer ?
#
loop_
_entity_poly.entity_id
_entity_poly.type
_entity_poly.pdbx_seq_one_letter_code
_entity_poly.pdbx_strand_id
1 'polypeptide(L)'
;LFAFPFLLLMGVAMLFIVNSEHSRGRVPGDVSGTFLIWAAILIPVGVFIYGVLSRRRLLKRVTRVIKSPQFFNPDPTHEIYHEGDGKYLGIDTQNGTILYVHRIRKGQVDVVALT
;
A
#
# COMPACT_ATOMS: atom_id res chain seq x y z
N LEU A 1 14.93 -6.11 5.65
CA LEU A 1 14.93 -4.63 5.47
C LEU A 1 16.32 -3.99 5.66
N PHE A 2 17.20 -4.54 6.51
CA PHE A 2 18.50 -3.93 6.84
C PHE A 2 19.45 -3.67 5.65
N ALA A 3 19.40 -4.48 4.58
CA ALA A 3 20.22 -4.25 3.39
C ALA A 3 19.71 -3.12 2.47
N PHE A 4 18.45 -2.70 2.61
CA PHE A 4 17.83 -1.69 1.76
C PHE A 4 18.52 -0.31 1.83
N PRO A 5 18.79 0.27 3.02
CA PRO A 5 19.50 1.56 3.09
C PRO A 5 20.91 1.49 2.51
N PHE A 6 21.60 0.36 2.69
CA PHE A 6 22.93 0.14 2.10
C PHE A 6 22.87 0.07 0.56
N LEU A 7 21.93 -0.71 0.02
CA LEU A 7 21.68 -0.81 -1.42
C LEU A 7 21.32 0.56 -2.03
N LEU A 8 20.52 1.35 -1.34
CA LEU A 8 20.12 2.68 -1.80
C LEU A 8 21.32 3.65 -1.84
N LEU A 9 22.15 3.67 -0.79
CA LEU A 9 23.37 4.47 -0.76
C LEU A 9 24.32 4.07 -1.90
N MET A 10 24.52 2.77 -2.10
CA MET A 10 25.35 2.23 -3.19
C MET A 10 24.79 2.60 -4.58
N GLY A 11 23.48 2.48 -4.78
CA GLY A 11 22.82 2.83 -6.04
C GLY A 11 22.91 4.31 -6.38
N VAL A 12 22.82 5.19 -5.37
CA VAL A 12 23.02 6.64 -5.53
C VAL A 12 24.48 6.94 -5.89
N ALA A 13 25.45 6.36 -5.18
CA ALA A 13 26.87 6.55 -5.48
C ALA A 13 27.21 6.09 -6.91
N MET A 14 26.70 4.93 -7.34
CA MET A 14 26.89 4.43 -8.70
C MET A 14 26.24 5.32 -9.77
N LEU A 15 25.08 5.91 -9.50
CA LEU A 15 24.48 6.90 -10.41
C LEU A 15 25.40 8.11 -10.63
N PHE A 16 26.03 8.63 -9.56
CA PHE A 16 26.98 9.72 -9.70
C PHE A 16 28.23 9.30 -10.49
N ILE A 17 28.76 8.10 -10.26
CA ILE A 17 29.92 7.57 -11.00
C ILE A 17 29.59 7.46 -12.50
N VAL A 18 28.43 6.88 -12.83
CA VAL A 18 28.00 6.71 -14.23
C VAL A 18 27.70 8.04 -14.91
N ASN A 19 27.19 9.05 -14.21
CA ASN A 19 26.88 10.35 -14.83
C ASN A 19 28.05 11.35 -14.79
N SER A 20 29.13 11.05 -14.07
CA SER A 20 30.31 11.94 -14.02
C SER A 20 31.11 11.90 -15.32
N GLU A 21 31.56 13.07 -15.79
CA GLU A 21 32.44 13.20 -16.98
C GLU A 21 33.88 12.73 -16.71
N HIS A 22 34.22 12.52 -15.44
CA HIS A 22 35.56 12.09 -15.02
C HIS A 22 35.77 10.60 -15.34
N SER A 23 36.32 10.35 -16.53
CA SER A 23 36.60 9.01 -17.06
C SER A 23 37.63 8.20 -16.26
N ARG A 24 38.30 8.79 -15.25
CA ARG A 24 39.34 8.13 -14.44
C ARG A 24 38.83 7.00 -13.55
N GLY A 25 37.52 6.95 -13.25
CA GLY A 25 36.91 5.91 -12.41
C GLY A 25 35.96 4.97 -13.13
N ARG A 26 35.74 5.14 -14.44
CA ARG A 26 34.78 4.34 -15.20
C ARG A 26 35.39 2.99 -15.58
N VAL A 27 34.82 1.92 -15.06
CA VAL A 27 35.15 0.54 -15.42
C VAL A 27 34.14 0.05 -16.47
N PRO A 28 34.56 -0.74 -17.48
CA PRO A 28 33.63 -1.41 -18.37
C PRO A 28 32.63 -2.26 -17.56
N GLY A 29 31.36 -1.84 -17.54
CA GLY A 29 30.30 -2.51 -16.79
C GLY A 29 29.59 -1.66 -15.73
N ASP A 30 30.06 -0.44 -15.43
CA ASP A 30 29.44 0.43 -14.42
C ASP A 30 27.98 0.78 -14.73
N VAL A 31 27.66 0.99 -16.01
CA VAL A 31 26.28 1.26 -16.46
C VAL A 31 25.39 0.05 -16.15
N SER A 32 25.82 -1.15 -16.56
CA SER A 32 25.08 -2.40 -16.36
C SER A 32 24.91 -2.72 -14.87
N GLY A 33 25.96 -2.54 -14.05
CA GLY A 33 25.92 -2.73 -12.60
C GLY A 33 24.96 -1.76 -11.91
N THR A 34 24.96 -0.49 -12.33
CA THR A 34 24.02 0.53 -11.84
C THR A 34 22.58 0.14 -12.14
N PHE A 35 22.29 -0.30 -13.36
CA PHE A 35 20.95 -0.79 -13.73
C PHE A 35 20.50 -1.98 -12.86
N LEU A 36 21.38 -2.94 -12.59
CA LEU A 36 21.05 -4.10 -11.75
C LEU A 36 20.72 -3.71 -10.31
N ILE A 37 21.51 -2.80 -9.72
CA ILE A 37 21.26 -2.32 -8.35
C ILE A 37 19.93 -1.55 -8.29
N TRP A 38 19.66 -0.67 -9.26
CA TRP A 38 18.39 0.05 -9.31
C TRP A 38 17.20 -0.89 -9.57
N ALA A 39 17.35 -1.94 -10.37
CA ALA A 39 16.32 -2.96 -10.52
C ALA A 39 16.04 -3.70 -9.20
N ALA A 40 17.09 -4.07 -8.46
CA ALA A 40 16.97 -4.72 -7.15
C ALA A 40 16.31 -3.83 -6.08
N ILE A 41 16.37 -2.50 -6.22
CA ILE A 41 15.70 -1.54 -5.35
C ILE A 41 14.25 -1.31 -5.79
N LEU A 42 14.05 -0.97 -7.08
CA LEU A 42 12.76 -0.51 -7.60
C LEU A 42 11.73 -1.63 -7.69
N ILE A 43 12.13 -2.86 -8.03
CA ILE A 43 11.18 -3.98 -8.17
C ILE A 43 10.50 -4.29 -6.82
N PRO A 44 11.21 -4.53 -5.70
CA PRO A 44 10.57 -4.77 -4.41
C PRO A 44 9.73 -3.59 -3.92
N VAL A 45 10.21 -2.35 -4.13
CA VAL A 45 9.49 -1.13 -3.76
C VAL A 45 8.19 -1.02 -4.56
N GLY A 46 8.22 -1.26 -5.87
CA GLY A 46 7.06 -1.26 -6.73
C GLY A 46 6.02 -2.31 -6.32
N VAL A 47 6.46 -3.55 -6.04
CA VAL A 47 5.59 -4.62 -5.54
C VAL A 47 4.96 -4.25 -4.20
N PHE A 48 5.72 -3.66 -3.29
CA PHE A 48 5.21 -3.19 -1.99
C PHE A 48 4.16 -2.10 -2.16
N ILE A 49 4.45 -1.05 -2.94
CA ILE A 49 3.53 0.05 -3.21
C ILE A 49 2.25 -0.47 -3.88
N TYR A 50 2.38 -1.32 -4.89
CA TYR A 50 1.23 -1.94 -5.56
C TYR A 50 0.39 -2.77 -4.59
N GLY A 51 1.03 -3.53 -3.69
CA GLY A 51 0.37 -4.29 -2.64
C GLY A 51 -0.43 -3.41 -1.67
N VAL A 52 0.12 -2.28 -1.25
CA VAL A 52 -0.56 -1.31 -0.37
C VAL A 52 -1.72 -0.63 -1.09
N LEU A 53 -1.49 -0.14 -2.31
CA LEU A 53 -2.52 0.55 -3.11
C LEU A 53 -3.68 -0.39 -3.47
N SER A 54 -3.40 -1.62 -3.88
CA SER A 54 -4.43 -2.62 -4.17
C SER A 54 -5.24 -2.99 -2.93
N ARG A 55 -4.60 -3.09 -1.75
CA ARG A 55 -5.30 -3.29 -0.48
C ARG A 55 -6.26 -2.14 -0.18
N ARG A 56 -5.81 -0.89 -0.33
CA ARG A 56 -6.63 0.31 -0.11
C ARG A 56 -7.83 0.39 -1.06
N ARG A 57 -7.63 0.07 -2.35
CA ARG A 57 -8.71 0.09 -3.36
C ARG A 57 -9.80 -0.95 -3.08
N LEU A 58 -9.43 -2.13 -2.60
CA LEU A 58 -10.39 -3.21 -2.34
C LEU A 58 -11.34 -2.87 -1.19
N LEU A 59 -10.82 -2.32 -0.07
CA LEU A 59 -11.69 -1.87 1.03
C LEU A 59 -12.65 -0.75 0.57
N LYS A 60 -12.14 0.28 -0.13
CA LYS A 60 -13.00 1.35 -0.66
C LYS A 60 -14.12 0.81 -1.55
N ARG A 61 -13.86 -0.24 -2.34
CA ARG A 61 -14.88 -0.88 -3.18
C ARG A 61 -15.91 -1.63 -2.34
N VAL A 62 -15.49 -2.40 -1.34
CA VAL A 62 -16.41 -3.14 -0.44
C VAL A 62 -17.30 -2.18 0.34
N THR A 63 -16.73 -1.16 0.99
CA THR A 63 -17.52 -0.17 1.75
C THR A 63 -18.50 0.57 0.85
N ARG A 64 -18.13 0.88 -0.40
CA ARG A 64 -19.03 1.55 -1.36
C ARG A 64 -20.20 0.68 -1.81
N VAL A 65 -20.03 -0.64 -1.90
CA VAL A 65 -21.13 -1.55 -2.25
C VAL A 65 -22.08 -1.73 -1.07
N ILE A 66 -21.58 -1.71 0.17
CA ILE A 66 -22.42 -1.87 1.37
C ILE A 66 -23.14 -0.56 1.74
N LYS A 67 -22.53 0.60 1.48
CA LYS A 67 -23.20 1.91 1.57
C LYS A 67 -24.20 2.08 0.41
N SER A 68 -25.33 1.39 0.52
CA SER A 68 -26.52 1.68 -0.28
C SER A 68 -27.59 2.26 0.66
N PRO A 69 -28.28 3.35 0.26
CA PRO A 69 -29.27 4.04 1.11
C PRO A 69 -30.44 3.18 1.59
N GLN A 70 -30.56 1.96 1.06
CA GLN A 70 -31.65 1.01 1.34
C GLN A 70 -31.30 0.02 2.45
N PHE A 71 -30.03 -0.12 2.84
CA PHE A 71 -29.59 -1.13 3.81
C PHE A 71 -28.77 -0.60 4.97
N PHE A 72 -27.97 0.46 4.78
CA PHE A 72 -27.10 0.97 5.83
C PHE A 72 -26.72 2.44 5.58
N ASN A 73 -27.14 3.35 6.47
CA ASN A 73 -26.85 4.78 6.40
C ASN A 73 -26.12 5.24 7.67
N PRO A 74 -24.82 4.96 7.81
CA PRO A 74 -24.08 5.31 9.01
C PRO A 74 -23.97 6.83 9.16
N ASP A 75 -24.16 7.32 10.38
CA ASP A 75 -23.91 8.72 10.70
C ASP A 75 -22.40 9.01 10.53
N PRO A 76 -22.00 10.04 9.76
CA PRO A 76 -20.58 10.37 9.57
C PRO A 76 -19.82 10.63 10.88
N THR A 77 -20.52 10.94 11.98
CA THR A 77 -19.92 11.10 13.31
C THR A 77 -19.61 9.76 14.00
N HIS A 78 -20.24 8.66 13.59
CA HIS A 78 -20.09 7.32 14.16
C HIS A 78 -19.48 6.31 13.17
N GLU A 79 -18.68 6.82 12.24
CA GLU A 79 -17.97 6.03 11.24
C GLU A 79 -16.47 6.01 11.55
N ILE A 80 -15.93 4.84 11.92
CA ILE A 80 -14.51 4.66 12.20
C ILE A 80 -13.89 3.77 11.13
N TYR A 81 -12.94 4.34 10.38
CA TYR A 81 -12.21 3.64 9.34
C TYR A 81 -10.71 3.58 9.68
N HIS A 82 -10.22 2.37 9.97
CA HIS A 82 -8.80 2.13 10.22
C HIS A 82 -8.13 1.64 8.93
N GLU A 83 -7.56 2.59 8.16
CA GLU A 83 -6.93 2.32 6.86
C GLU A 83 -5.75 1.32 6.92
N GLY A 84 -5.02 1.29 8.04
CA GLY A 84 -3.84 0.44 8.24
C GLY A 84 -4.19 -1.04 8.40
N ASP A 85 -5.27 -1.33 9.14
CA ASP A 85 -5.70 -2.69 9.50
C ASP A 85 -6.77 -3.25 8.57
N GLY A 86 -7.35 -2.43 7.68
CA GLY A 86 -8.48 -2.84 6.86
C GLY A 86 -9.71 -3.20 7.70
N LYS A 87 -9.95 -2.41 8.75
CA LYS A 87 -11.11 -2.52 9.64
C LYS A 87 -12.03 -1.35 9.40
N TYR A 88 -13.32 -1.63 9.41
CA TYR A 88 -14.37 -0.64 9.29
C TYR A 88 -15.46 -0.93 10.32
N LEU A 89 -15.88 0.11 11.02
CA LEU A 89 -17.02 0.07 11.92
C LEU A 89 -17.91 1.26 11.58
N GLY A 90 -19.16 0.97 11.23
CA GLY A 90 -20.20 1.97 11.10
C GLY A 90 -21.32 1.67 12.09
N ILE A 91 -21.92 2.72 12.64
CA ILE A 91 -23.15 2.63 13.43
C ILE A 91 -24.21 3.48 12.72
N ASP A 92 -25.32 2.85 12.36
CA ASP A 92 -26.52 3.52 11.88
C ASP A 92 -27.41 3.81 13.10
N THR A 93 -27.41 5.06 13.53
CA THR A 93 -28.19 5.54 14.67
C THR A 93 -29.67 5.68 14.37
N GLN A 94 -30.09 5.70 13.09
CA GLN A 94 -31.50 5.78 12.70
C GLN A 94 -32.19 4.41 12.78
N ASN A 95 -31.47 3.37 12.34
CA ASN A 95 -31.99 2.00 12.31
C ASN A 95 -31.46 1.11 13.44
N GLY A 96 -30.59 1.64 14.31
CA GLY A 96 -29.96 0.88 15.40
C GLY A 96 -28.99 -0.20 14.95
N THR A 97 -28.59 -0.20 13.67
CA THR A 97 -27.79 -1.27 13.06
C THR A 97 -26.30 -0.98 13.22
N ILE A 98 -25.53 -2.00 13.61
CA ILE A 98 -24.07 -1.92 13.68
C ILE A 98 -23.46 -2.80 12.60
N LEU A 99 -22.56 -2.23 11.81
CA LEU A 99 -21.84 -2.94 10.77
C LEU A 99 -20.35 -2.94 11.09
N TYR A 100 -19.81 -4.14 11.32
CA TYR A 100 -18.38 -4.37 11.46
C TYR A 100 -17.86 -5.15 10.25
N VAL A 101 -16.86 -4.58 9.59
CA VAL A 101 -16.19 -5.23 8.46
C VAL A 101 -14.70 -5.34 8.79
N HIS A 102 -14.23 -6.57 8.91
CA HIS A 102 -12.82 -6.85 9.13
C HIS A 102 -12.22 -7.64 7.98
N ARG A 103 -11.16 -7.10 7.39
CA ARG A 103 -10.42 -7.81 6.36
C ARG A 103 -9.32 -8.67 6.99
N ILE A 104 -9.57 -9.97 7.07
CA ILE A 104 -8.62 -10.94 7.64
C ILE A 104 -7.45 -11.22 6.67
N ARG A 105 -7.71 -11.45 5.37
CA ARG A 105 -6.68 -11.76 4.34
C ARG A 105 -7.04 -11.22 2.94
N LYS A 106 -6.14 -11.39 1.95
CA LYS A 106 -6.42 -11.05 0.54
C LYS A 106 -7.64 -11.85 0.04
N GLY A 107 -8.79 -11.19 -0.08
CA GLY A 107 -10.02 -11.78 -0.64
C GLY A 107 -11.01 -12.32 0.39
N GLN A 108 -10.63 -12.42 1.67
CA GLN A 108 -11.53 -12.80 2.77
C GLN A 108 -11.88 -11.56 3.59
N VAL A 109 -13.17 -11.29 3.67
CA VAL A 109 -13.75 -10.19 4.44
C VAL A 109 -14.76 -10.81 5.37
N ASP A 110 -14.59 -10.57 6.66
CA ASP A 110 -15.58 -10.91 7.67
C ASP A 110 -16.52 -9.72 7.83
N VAL A 111 -17.82 -9.99 7.74
CA VAL A 111 -18.87 -8.97 7.80
C VAL A 111 -19.84 -9.41 8.88
N VAL A 112 -19.90 -8.64 9.95
CA VAL A 112 -20.84 -8.85 11.05
C VAL A 112 -21.80 -7.68 11.05
N ALA A 113 -23.09 -7.99 10.85
CA ALA A 113 -24.18 -7.05 10.99
C ALA A 113 -25.00 -7.44 12.22
N LEU A 114 -25.26 -6.48 13.10
CA LEU A 114 -26.13 -6.64 14.26
C LEU A 114 -27.28 -5.65 14.12
N THR A 115 -28.50 -6.16 14.23
CA THR A 115 -29.78 -5.43 14.17
C THR A 115 -30.50 -5.57 15.50
#